data_AF-R3TUE9-F1
#
_entry.id   AF-R3TUE9-F1
#
_cell.length_a   1.000
_cell.length_b   1.000
_cell.length_c   1.000
_cell.angle_alpha   90.00
_cell.angle_beta   90.00
_cell.angle_gamma   90.00
#
_symmetry.space_group_name_H-M   'P 1'
#
loop_
_entity.id
_entity.type
_entity.pdbx_description
1 polymer ?
#
loop_
_entity_poly.entity_id
_entity_poly.type
_entity_poly.pdbx_seq_one_letter_code
_entity_poly.pdbx_strand_id
1 'polypeptide(L)'
;MNTHKLIYLSVAAVLLLILLAFSLPNSIQLMLIAAFLLFTSYLLLVKKQTSLLSIPISTPTSETGTNINILSGILALIAGTIILIVALYNLLYN
;
A
#
# COMPACT_ATOMS: atom_id res chain seq x y z
N MET A 1 8.44 -23.44 19.84
CA MET A 1 7.42 -22.39 20.03
C MET A 1 6.14 -22.86 19.35
N ASN A 2 5.02 -23.04 20.07
CA ASN A 2 3.79 -23.60 19.48
C ASN A 2 3.27 -22.68 18.38
N THR A 3 3.11 -23.20 17.17
CA THR A 3 2.54 -22.49 16.00
C THR A 3 1.24 -21.77 16.32
N HIS A 4 0.43 -22.30 17.24
CA HIS A 4 -0.82 -21.68 17.68
C HIS A 4 -0.57 -20.35 18.41
N LYS A 5 0.45 -20.25 19.27
CA LYS A 5 0.82 -18.99 19.93
C LYS A 5 1.29 -17.94 18.92
N LEU A 6 1.98 -18.36 17.87
CA LEU A 6 2.43 -17.49 16.78
C LEU A 6 1.25 -16.90 15.99
N ILE A 7 0.23 -17.72 15.70
CA ILE A 7 -1.00 -17.27 15.01
C ILE A 7 -1.79 -16.27 15.87
N TYR A 8 -1.98 -16.55 17.17
CA TYR A 8 -2.66 -15.59 18.04
C TYR A 8 -1.89 -14.28 18.17
N LEU A 9 -0.56 -14.34 18.23
CA LEU A 9 0.29 -13.16 18.31
C LEU A 9 0.23 -12.32 17.02
N SER A 10 0.22 -12.96 15.84
CA SER A 10 0.12 -12.25 14.57
C SER A 10 -1.25 -11.60 14.38
N VAL A 11 -2.34 -12.28 14.77
CA VAL A 11 -3.70 -11.70 14.74
C VAL A 11 -3.81 -10.51 15.70
N ALA A 12 -3.29 -10.65 16.94
CA ALA A 12 -3.28 -9.56 17.91
C ALA A 12 -2.47 -8.35 17.43
N ALA A 13 -1.32 -8.59 16.78
CA ALA A 13 -0.51 -7.53 16.18
C ALA A 13 -1.24 -6.81 15.04
N VAL A 14 -1.96 -7.53 14.17
CA VAL A 14 -2.78 -6.94 13.10
C VAL A 14 -3.91 -6.09 13.69
N LEU A 15 -4.62 -6.59 14.71
CA LEU A 15 -5.67 -5.83 15.40
C LEU A 15 -5.11 -4.55 16.06
N LEU A 16 -3.94 -4.63 16.70
CA LEU A 16 -3.27 -3.47 17.28
C LEU A 16 -2.92 -2.44 16.21
N LEU A 17 -2.39 -2.87 15.06
CA LEU A 17 -2.08 -1.97 13.93
C LEU A 17 -3.32 -1.27 13.37
N ILE A 18 -4.44 -1.99 13.28
CA ILE A 18 -5.73 -1.42 12.86
C ILE A 18 -6.19 -0.37 13.88
N LEU A 19 -6.15 -0.69 15.18
CA LEU A 19 -6.54 0.25 16.24
C LEU A 19 -5.66 1.51 16.26
N LEU A 20 -4.35 1.35 16.09
CA LEU A 20 -3.41 2.47 15.99
C LEU A 20 -3.70 3.32 14.75
N ALA A 21 -4.06 2.70 13.61
CA ALA A 21 -4.45 3.44 12.42
C ALA A 21 -5.70 4.31 12.64
N PHE A 22 -6.70 3.82 13.37
CA PHE A 22 -7.89 4.60 13.74
C PHE A 22 -7.62 5.75 14.70
N SER A 23 -6.55 5.68 15.49
CA SER A 23 -6.16 6.75 16.42
C SER A 23 -5.41 7.90 15.75
N LEU A 24 -4.98 7.74 14.51
CA LEU A 24 -4.25 8.78 13.79
C LEU A 24 -5.20 9.91 13.32
N PRO A 25 -4.75 11.17 13.29
CA PRO A 25 -5.45 12.25 12.61
C PRO A 25 -5.78 11.86 11.16
N ASN A 26 -6.96 12.25 10.68
CA ASN A 26 -7.45 11.89 9.35
C ASN A 26 -6.48 12.28 8.22
N SER A 27 -5.78 13.43 8.36
CA SER A 27 -4.74 13.86 7.43
C SER A 27 -3.57 12.86 7.35
N ILE A 28 -3.13 12.30 8.48
CA ILE A 28 -2.06 11.29 8.53
C ILE A 28 -2.54 9.96 7.95
N GLN A 29 -3.78 9.53 8.24
CA GLN A 29 -4.35 8.32 7.64
C GLN A 29 -4.37 8.42 6.11
N LEU A 30 -4.84 9.54 5.58
CA LEU A 30 -4.87 9.79 4.14
C LEU A 30 -3.46 9.86 3.53
N MET A 31 -2.47 10.44 4.22
CA MET A 31 -1.07 10.42 3.78
C MET A 31 -0.52 8.99 3.69
N LEU A 32 -0.82 8.12 4.66
CA LEU A 32 -0.38 6.73 4.65
C LEU A 32 -1.03 5.94 3.50
N ILE A 33 -2.32 6.15 3.26
CA ILE A 33 -3.05 5.54 2.13
C ILE A 33 -2.45 6.02 0.80
N ALA A 34 -2.19 7.32 0.66
CA ALA A 34 -1.56 7.89 -0.54
C ALA A 34 -0.17 7.28 -0.77
N ALA A 35 0.66 7.21 0.27
CA ALA A 35 2.00 6.62 0.18
C ALA A 35 1.94 5.15 -0.24
N PHE A 36 1.02 4.37 0.31
CA PHE A 36 0.82 2.97 -0.07
C PHE A 36 0.42 2.80 -1.54
N LEU A 37 -0.52 3.63 -2.03
CA LEU A 37 -0.98 3.59 -3.42
C LEU A 37 0.12 3.99 -4.40
N LEU A 38 0.87 5.05 -4.09
CA LEU A 38 2.00 5.51 -4.91
C LEU A 38 3.12 4.47 -4.94
N PHE A 39 3.42 3.82 -3.81
CA PHE A 39 4.39 2.74 -3.76
C PHE A 39 3.93 1.52 -4.56
N THR A 40 2.66 1.14 -4.46
CA THR A 40 2.09 0.04 -5.24
C THR A 40 2.12 0.34 -6.73
N SER A 41 1.78 1.57 -7.12
CA SER A 41 1.90 2.04 -8.50
C SER A 41 3.32 1.94 -9.03
N TYR A 42 4.31 2.40 -8.24
CA TYR A 42 5.73 2.27 -8.58
C TYR A 42 6.15 0.82 -8.81
N LEU A 43 5.75 -0.10 -7.92
CA LEU A 43 6.05 -1.53 -8.07
C LEU A 43 5.42 -2.13 -9.33
N LEU A 44 4.19 -1.73 -9.68
CA LEU A 44 3.47 -2.22 -10.85
C LEU A 44 4.02 -1.66 -12.17
N LEU A 45 4.43 -0.39 -12.19
CA LEU A 45 4.86 0.31 -13.41
C LEU A 45 6.35 0.14 -13.71
N VAL A 46 7.21 0.20 -12.69
CA VAL A 46 8.66 0.31 -12.88
C VAL A 46 9.35 -1.03 -12.77
N LYS A 47 8.78 -1.95 -11.98
CA LYS A 47 9.27 -3.30 -11.69
C LYS A 47 10.75 -3.55 -12.01
N LYS A 48 11.64 -2.93 -11.24
CA LYS A 48 12.88 -3.61 -10.86
C LYS A 48 12.56 -4.41 -9.61
N GLN A 49 13.01 -5.65 -9.61
CA GLN A 49 13.04 -6.56 -8.47
C GLN A 49 13.73 -5.84 -7.29
N THR A 50 12.97 -5.10 -6.48
CA THR A 50 13.51 -4.42 -5.31
C THR A 50 13.64 -5.45 -4.21
N SER A 51 14.87 -5.87 -3.92
CA SER A 51 15.17 -6.86 -2.86
C SER A 51 14.86 -6.37 -1.44
N LEU A 52 14.15 -5.25 -1.29
CA LEU A 52 13.72 -4.69 0.00
C LEU A 52 12.69 -5.59 0.69
N LEU A 53 11.90 -6.32 -0.09
CA LEU A 53 10.99 -7.36 0.37
C LEU A 53 11.20 -8.53 -0.59
N SER A 54 11.74 -9.64 -0.11
CA SER A 54 11.98 -10.86 -0.89
C SER A 54 10.69 -11.59 -1.31
N ILE A 55 9.64 -10.83 -1.61
CA ILE A 55 8.36 -11.31 -2.11
C ILE A 55 8.50 -11.36 -3.63
N PRO A 56 8.56 -12.56 -4.24
CA PRO A 56 8.60 -12.68 -5.69
C PRO A 56 7.28 -12.16 -6.26
N ILE A 57 7.27 -10.94 -6.78
CA ILE A 57 6.13 -10.44 -7.56
C ILE A 57 6.26 -11.11 -8.92
N SER A 58 5.44 -12.13 -9.19
CA SER A 58 5.38 -12.78 -10.50
C SER A 58 5.11 -11.72 -11.57
N THR A 59 5.99 -11.61 -12.57
CA THR A 59 5.70 -10.83 -13.77
C THR A 59 4.68 -11.60 -14.59
N PRO A 60 3.58 -10.97 -15.03
CA PRO A 60 2.67 -11.61 -15.95
C PRO A 60 3.44 -12.04 -17.21
N THR A 61 3.26 -13.28 -17.64
CA THR A 61 3.95 -13.86 -18.80
C THR A 61 3.19 -13.64 -20.11
N SER A 62 1.95 -13.14 -20.03
CA SER A 62 1.12 -12.77 -21.19
C SER A 62 1.13 -11.26 -21.40
N GLU A 63 1.02 -10.86 -22.66
CA GLU A 63 0.88 -9.46 -23.07
C GLU A 63 -0.35 -8.81 -22.43
N THR A 64 -1.48 -9.53 -22.40
CA THR A 64 -2.71 -9.10 -21.70
C THR A 64 -2.46 -8.86 -20.21
N GLY A 65 -1.74 -9.75 -19.54
CA GLY A 65 -1.42 -9.59 -18.12
C GLY A 65 -0.50 -8.39 -17.86
N THR A 66 0.45 -8.12 -18.76
CA THR A 66 1.31 -6.94 -18.71
C THR A 66 0.50 -5.66 -18.84
N ASN A 67 -0.42 -5.60 -19.81
CA ASN A 67 -1.30 -4.45 -20.02
C ASN A 67 -2.20 -4.18 -18.81
N ILE A 68 -2.76 -5.23 -18.20
CA ILE A 68 -3.56 -5.11 -16.96
C ILE A 68 -2.70 -4.55 -15.83
N ASN A 69 -1.48 -5.06 -15.63
CA ASN A 69 -0.60 -4.57 -14.57
C ASN A 69 -0.23 -3.09 -14.74
N ILE A 70 0.08 -2.67 -15.97
CA ILE A 70 0.39 -1.28 -16.27
C ILE A 70 -0.85 -0.40 -16.01
N LEU A 71 -2.03 -0.82 -16.47
CA LEU A 71 -3.26 -0.08 -16.25
C LEU A 71 -3.59 0.04 -14.75
N SER A 72 -3.47 -1.04 -13.98
CA SER A 72 -3.63 -1.04 -12.52
C SER A 72 -2.61 -0.12 -11.85
N GLY A 73 -1.37 -0.09 -12.33
CA GLY A 73 -0.33 0.81 -11.86
C GLY A 73 -0.68 2.29 -12.10
N ILE A 74 -1.18 2.64 -13.28
CA ILE A 74 -1.63 4.01 -13.61
C ILE A 74 -2.82 4.41 -12.74
N LEU A 75 -3.82 3.54 -12.59
CA LEU A 75 -4.98 3.82 -11.75
C LEU A 75 -4.59 4.05 -10.29
N ALA A 76 -3.67 3.24 -9.75
CA ALA A 76 -3.12 3.43 -8.42
C ALA A 76 -2.35 4.76 -8.28
N LEU A 77 -1.65 5.19 -9.32
CA LEU A 77 -0.95 6.48 -9.35
C LEU A 77 -1.94 7.64 -9.21
N ILE A 78 -3.01 7.62 -10.01
CA ILE A 78 -4.05 8.66 -10.04
C ILE A 78 -4.76 8.72 -8.70
N ALA A 79 -5.19 7.57 -8.17
CA ALA A 79 -5.83 7.51 -6.85
C ALA A 79 -4.90 8.02 -5.74
N GLY A 80 -3.63 7.59 -5.75
CA GLY A 80 -2.62 8.01 -4.77
C GLY A 80 -2.34 9.52 -4.79
N THR A 81 -2.23 10.11 -5.99
CA THR A 81 -2.00 11.57 -6.13
C THR A 81 -3.20 12.40 -5.68
N ILE A 82 -4.42 12.00 -6.01
CA ILE A 82 -5.64 12.69 -5.56
C ILE A 82 -5.74 12.63 -4.03
N ILE A 83 -5.56 11.45 -3.44
CA ILE A 83 -5.63 11.28 -1.98
C ILE A 83 -4.53 12.08 -1.29
N LEU A 84 -3.33 12.17 -1.87
CA LEU A 84 -2.24 12.98 -1.35
C LEU A 84 -2.62 14.47 -1.30
N ILE A 85 -3.23 15.00 -2.37
CA ILE A 85 -3.69 16.40 -2.42
C ILE A 85 -4.72 16.65 -1.32
N VAL A 86 -5.68 15.74 -1.14
CA VAL A 86 -6.69 15.84 -0.07
C VAL A 86 -6.05 15.76 1.32
N ALA A 87 -5.07 14.88 1.51
CA ALA A 87 -4.34 14.73 2.76
C ALA A 87 -3.57 16.01 3.12
N LEU A 88 -2.89 16.62 2.15
CA LEU A 88 -2.17 17.89 2.32
C LEU A 88 -3.12 19.04 2.60
N TYR A 89 -4.24 19.12 1.89
CA TYR A 89 -5.28 20.11 2.17
C TYR A 89 -5.78 19.99 3.62
N ASN A 90 -6.10 18.76 4.05
CA ASN A 90 -6.54 18.49 5.42
C ASN A 90 -5.46 18.70 6.49
N LEU A 91 -4.17 18.70 6.13
CA LEU A 91 -3.08 18.98 7.07
C LEU A 91 -2.82 20.48 7.24
N LEU A 92 -3.05 21.26 6.17
CA LEU A 92 -2.73 22.70 6.14
C LEU A 92 -3.91 23.58 6.55
N TYR A 93 -5.15 23.12 6.35
CA TYR A 93 -6.36 23.93 6.50
C TYR A 93 -7.37 23.40 7.51
N ASN A 94 -7.06 22.29 8.19
CA ASN A 94 -7.90 21.66 9.21
C ASN A 94 -7.01 21.32 10.42
#